data_AF-A0AAD4LKI4-F1
#
_entry.id   AF-A0AAD4LKI4-F1
#
_cell.length_a   1.000
_cell.length_b   1.000
_cell.length_c   1.000
_cell.angle_alpha   90.00
_cell.angle_beta   90.00
_cell.angle_gamma   90.00
#
_symmetry.space_group_name_H-M   'P 1'
#
loop_
_entity.id
_entity.type
_entity.pdbx_description
1 polymer ?
#
loop_
_entity_poly.entity_id
_entity_poly.type
_entity_poly.pdbx_seq_one_letter_code
_entity_poly.pdbx_strand_id
1 'polypeptide(L)'
;MYDDKLSTEIHLFAAYLDDRRQTASRSRWPFPTNDYDLVLDIIKMEDDEGHYDCEDSFLCDVRGGPREPGHVKLRLESLYWVHWSLYPGPVVPDWRKFPEDARDQLLGALLSSGIDSLTSHTSTSPYTVAEIESMRDFIKEAENLDPENPHVITSVARLLSFYAHWRFIHFHGQKVSRQDCYKSIYKGSRRKRTKLVRILSPILFFFPDVHLLELQKVWTDEIVVEALWREFMQKLVSEWTEFVLYSTVMLAANVAFLAIPGVIIAPPYPTPPGPNDPPSPNPWIKPSPAQITSSISLVFSIGSIITGLLLIRRNRTMMTKDPKSAWDYLHGMKWPVVGLEPLAIVFSLTYALLMWSAWGFFVALLTFSFQDTSTGIRVPVGTAAVIIVILIAWVIGNTWRPKEQEEKPVDWSNEPQAESRVENGTQA
;
A
#
# COMPACT_ATOMS: atom_id res chain seq x y z
N MET A 1 -23.57 -19.31 27.21
CA MET A 1 -24.66 -18.70 28.00
C MET A 1 -24.64 -17.21 27.69
N TYR A 2 -25.68 -16.70 27.01
CA TYR A 2 -25.74 -15.36 26.42
C TYR A 2 -25.57 -14.26 27.49
N ASP A 3 -24.77 -13.24 27.19
CA ASP A 3 -24.68 -12.03 28.00
C ASP A 3 -26.01 -11.26 27.87
N ASP A 4 -26.67 -10.95 29.00
CA ASP A 4 -27.96 -10.26 29.03
C ASP A 4 -27.91 -8.92 28.28
N LYS A 5 -26.76 -8.24 28.26
CA LYS A 5 -26.57 -7.03 27.46
C LYS A 5 -26.60 -7.31 25.96
N LEU A 6 -25.97 -8.39 25.50
CA LEU A 6 -25.92 -8.79 24.10
C LEU A 6 -27.30 -9.21 23.59
N SER A 7 -28.04 -9.99 24.39
CA SER A 7 -29.43 -10.34 24.09
C SER A 7 -30.29 -9.08 24.01
N THR A 8 -30.11 -8.14 24.93
CA THR A 8 -30.85 -6.88 24.94
C THR A 8 -30.55 -6.01 23.73
N GLU A 9 -29.29 -5.88 23.30
CA GLU A 9 -28.92 -5.10 22.09
C GLU A 9 -29.41 -5.74 20.80
N ILE A 10 -29.31 -7.06 20.68
CA ILE A 10 -29.86 -7.80 19.52
C ILE A 10 -31.38 -7.69 19.51
N HIS A 11 -32.05 -7.80 20.66
CA HIS A 11 -33.50 -7.61 20.77
C HIS A 11 -33.91 -6.16 20.52
N LEU A 12 -33.11 -5.16 20.92
CA LEU A 12 -33.35 -3.75 20.61
C LEU A 12 -33.16 -3.46 19.12
N PHE A 13 -32.17 -4.10 18.48
CA PHE A 13 -31.95 -3.95 17.04
C PHE A 13 -33.00 -4.69 16.23
N ALA A 14 -33.36 -5.92 16.64
CA ALA A 14 -34.48 -6.66 16.07
C ALA A 14 -35.79 -5.89 16.27
N ALA A 15 -36.01 -5.30 17.45
CA ALA A 15 -37.16 -4.43 17.73
C ALA A 15 -37.10 -3.12 16.94
N TYR A 16 -35.92 -2.56 16.66
CA TYR A 16 -35.76 -1.39 15.78
C TYR A 16 -36.08 -1.73 14.33
N LEU A 17 -35.64 -2.90 13.86
CA LEU A 17 -35.98 -3.42 12.53
C LEU A 17 -37.47 -3.78 12.45
N ASP A 18 -38.04 -4.37 13.50
CA ASP A 18 -39.46 -4.67 13.60
C ASP A 18 -40.31 -3.41 13.81
N ASP A 19 -39.81 -2.35 14.44
CA ASP A 19 -40.45 -1.05 14.56
C ASP A 19 -40.42 -0.32 13.22
N ARG A 20 -39.29 -0.36 12.49
CA ARG A 20 -39.21 0.07 11.08
C ARG A 20 -40.16 -0.75 10.19
N ARG A 21 -40.34 -2.05 10.45
CA ARG A 21 -41.29 -2.96 9.78
C ARG A 21 -42.75 -2.68 10.16
N GLN A 22 -43.05 -2.37 11.42
CA GLN A 22 -44.39 -2.08 11.92
C GLN A 22 -44.86 -0.68 11.51
N THR A 23 -43.92 0.27 11.46
CA THR A 23 -44.15 1.61 10.88
C THR A 23 -44.48 1.48 9.39
N ALA A 24 -43.90 0.50 8.68
CA ALA A 24 -44.29 0.14 7.31
C ALA A 24 -45.62 -0.67 7.22
N SER A 25 -45.95 -1.50 8.22
CA SER A 25 -47.15 -2.37 8.22
C SER A 25 -48.46 -1.68 8.63
N ARG A 26 -48.43 -0.41 9.04
CA ARG A 26 -49.64 0.41 9.17
C ARG A 26 -50.23 0.80 7.81
N SER A 27 -49.49 0.59 6.72
CA SER A 27 -50.02 0.55 5.37
C SER A 27 -50.60 -0.83 5.06
N ARG A 28 -51.81 -0.87 4.50
CA ARG A 28 -52.71 -2.03 4.44
C ARG A 28 -52.34 -2.99 3.31
N TRP A 29 -51.13 -3.57 3.31
CA TRP A 29 -50.66 -4.48 2.24
C TRP A 29 -50.07 -5.79 2.77
N PRO A 30 -50.34 -6.93 2.12
CA PRO A 30 -49.78 -8.23 2.51
C PRO A 30 -48.34 -8.36 2.01
N PHE A 31 -47.45 -8.81 2.88
CA PHE A 31 -46.08 -9.22 2.53
C PHE A 31 -46.10 -10.54 1.74
N PRO A 32 -45.07 -10.83 0.93
CA PRO A 32 -44.88 -12.16 0.36
C PRO A 32 -44.76 -13.19 1.50
N THR A 33 -45.36 -14.36 1.30
CA THR A 33 -45.43 -15.45 2.28
C THR A 33 -44.06 -15.84 2.83
N ASN A 34 -44.02 -16.06 4.15
CA ASN A 34 -42.86 -16.42 4.99
C ASN A 34 -42.14 -17.73 4.60
N ASP A 35 -41.56 -17.81 3.41
CA ASP A 35 -40.53 -18.81 3.08
C ASP A 35 -39.17 -18.11 2.96
N TYR A 36 -38.74 -17.45 4.03
CA TYR A 36 -37.38 -16.94 4.13
C TYR A 36 -36.62 -17.83 5.12
N ASP A 37 -35.65 -18.59 4.60
CA ASP A 37 -34.62 -19.22 5.42
C ASP A 37 -33.90 -18.15 6.23
N LEU A 38 -33.48 -18.48 7.46
CA LEU A 38 -32.73 -17.62 8.36
C LEU A 38 -31.48 -17.08 7.62
N VAL A 39 -31.47 -15.80 7.22
CA VAL A 39 -30.41 -15.23 6.34
C VAL A 39 -29.10 -14.93 7.09
N LEU A 40 -29.12 -14.91 8.43
CA LEU A 40 -27.93 -14.74 9.26
C LEU A 40 -28.10 -15.52 10.56
N ASP A 41 -27.21 -16.48 10.81
CA ASP A 41 -26.98 -17.04 12.14
C ASP A 41 -25.61 -16.55 12.63
N ILE A 42 -25.59 -15.74 13.69
CA ILE A 42 -24.35 -15.21 14.27
C ILE A 42 -23.98 -16.09 15.45
N ILE A 43 -23.11 -17.09 15.20
CA ILE A 43 -22.63 -18.02 16.22
C ILE A 43 -21.31 -17.50 16.80
N LYS A 44 -21.25 -17.34 18.12
CA LYS A 44 -20.03 -16.96 18.83
C LYS A 44 -19.15 -18.20 19.03
N MET A 45 -17.90 -18.18 18.55
CA MET A 45 -16.93 -19.25 18.84
C MET A 45 -16.55 -19.25 20.33
N GLU A 46 -16.41 -20.44 20.92
CA GLU A 46 -16.02 -20.63 22.34
C GLU A 46 -14.52 -20.37 22.62
N ASP A 47 -13.74 -19.98 21.63
CA ASP A 47 -12.34 -19.60 21.83
C ASP A 47 -12.26 -18.25 22.55
N ASP A 48 -11.34 -18.14 23.53
CA ASP A 48 -11.09 -16.99 24.43
C ASP A 48 -10.87 -15.62 23.74
N GLU A 49 -10.89 -15.56 22.41
CA GLU A 49 -10.72 -14.34 21.61
C GLU A 49 -12.02 -13.77 21.00
N GLY A 50 -13.20 -14.35 21.27
CA GLY A 50 -14.49 -13.74 20.91
C GLY A 50 -14.72 -13.50 19.41
N HIS A 51 -14.19 -14.37 18.56
CA HIS A 51 -14.39 -14.29 17.12
C HIS A 51 -15.76 -14.86 16.73
N TYR A 52 -16.39 -14.28 15.71
CA TYR A 52 -17.59 -14.83 15.07
C TYR A 52 -17.15 -15.52 13.78
N ASP A 53 -17.40 -16.83 13.67
CA ASP A 53 -17.20 -17.55 12.40
C ASP A 53 -18.50 -17.48 11.59
N CYS A 54 -18.39 -17.05 10.35
CA CYS A 54 -19.53 -16.97 9.45
C CYS A 54 -19.15 -17.64 8.14
N GLU A 55 -19.86 -18.71 7.78
CA GLU A 55 -19.73 -19.41 6.49
C GLU A 55 -20.12 -18.52 5.29
N ASP A 56 -20.66 -17.31 5.54
CA ASP A 56 -21.15 -16.40 4.51
C ASP A 56 -20.13 -15.34 4.04
N SER A 57 -19.90 -15.36 2.72
CA SER A 57 -19.00 -14.54 1.90
C SER A 57 -18.98 -13.03 2.19
N PHE A 58 -20.09 -12.44 2.68
CA PHE A 58 -20.20 -10.98 2.76
C PHE A 58 -19.48 -10.33 3.95
N LEU A 59 -19.03 -11.08 4.96
CA LEU A 59 -18.24 -10.57 6.10
C LEU A 59 -16.73 -10.79 5.95
N CYS A 60 -16.30 -11.52 4.92
CA CYS A 60 -14.92 -11.92 4.68
C CYS A 60 -13.98 -10.76 4.30
N ASP A 61 -14.53 -9.56 4.04
CA ASP A 61 -13.76 -8.37 3.72
C ASP A 61 -12.87 -7.89 4.89
N VAL A 62 -13.09 -8.43 6.10
CA VAL A 62 -12.30 -8.12 7.29
C VAL A 62 -11.61 -9.38 7.81
N ARG A 63 -10.30 -9.29 8.00
CA ARG A 63 -9.48 -10.39 8.53
C ARG A 63 -9.89 -10.75 9.97
N GLY A 64 -10.21 -12.02 10.20
CA GLY A 64 -10.65 -12.51 11.52
C GLY A 64 -12.12 -12.22 11.84
N GLY A 65 -12.89 -11.75 10.85
CA GLY A 65 -14.32 -11.50 10.99
C GLY A 65 -14.66 -10.26 11.83
N PRO A 66 -15.95 -9.93 11.93
CA PRO A 66 -16.42 -8.87 12.81
C PRO A 66 -16.21 -9.28 14.28
N ARG A 67 -15.95 -8.31 15.16
CA ARG A 67 -15.69 -8.56 16.60
C ARG A 67 -16.85 -8.26 17.53
N GLU A 68 -17.71 -7.33 17.15
CA GLU A 68 -18.85 -6.90 17.96
C GLU A 68 -20.09 -6.70 17.06
N PRO A 69 -21.32 -6.80 17.58
CA PRO A 69 -22.55 -6.57 16.80
C PRO A 69 -22.60 -5.19 16.15
N GLY A 70 -22.06 -4.17 16.82
CA GLY A 70 -21.95 -2.82 16.26
C GLY A 70 -21.11 -2.76 14.98
N HIS A 71 -20.15 -3.69 14.81
CA HIS A 71 -19.36 -3.80 13.59
C HIS A 71 -20.17 -4.46 12.47
N VAL A 72 -20.91 -5.53 12.78
CA VAL A 72 -21.83 -6.20 11.82
C VAL A 72 -22.89 -5.22 11.31
N LYS A 73 -23.41 -4.35 12.19
CA LYS A 73 -24.35 -3.28 11.82
C LYS A 73 -23.83 -2.41 10.68
N LEU A 74 -22.56 -2.04 10.67
CA LEU A 74 -21.97 -1.22 9.59
C LEU A 74 -22.00 -1.94 8.24
N ARG A 75 -21.78 -3.27 8.23
CA ARG A 75 -21.90 -4.06 7.00
C ARG A 75 -23.34 -4.18 6.53
N LEU A 76 -24.28 -4.42 7.44
CA LEU A 76 -25.71 -4.46 7.11
C LEU A 76 -26.21 -3.10 6.59
N GLU A 77 -25.76 -2.01 7.18
CA GLU A 77 -26.05 -0.64 6.72
C GLU A 77 -25.53 -0.43 5.29
N SER A 78 -24.31 -0.88 4.99
CA SER A 78 -23.78 -0.83 3.62
C SER A 78 -24.67 -1.59 2.63
N LEU A 79 -25.06 -2.83 2.95
CA LEU A 79 -25.92 -3.65 2.09
C LEU A 79 -27.32 -3.03 1.91
N TYR A 80 -27.87 -2.43 2.97
CA TYR A 80 -29.13 -1.68 2.90
C TYR A 80 -29.06 -0.55 1.89
N TRP A 81 -27.99 0.24 1.91
CA TRP A 81 -27.78 1.33 0.95
C TRP A 81 -27.48 0.82 -0.47
N VAL A 82 -26.78 -0.31 -0.62
CA VAL A 82 -26.61 -0.96 -1.93
C VAL A 82 -27.98 -1.31 -2.54
N HIS A 83 -28.88 -1.90 -1.74
CA HIS A 83 -30.23 -2.23 -2.19
C HIS A 83 -30.98 -0.97 -2.69
N TRP A 84 -30.93 0.14 -1.96
CA TRP A 84 -31.51 1.41 -2.41
C TRP A 84 -30.89 1.93 -3.70
N SER A 85 -29.58 1.75 -3.90
CA SER A 85 -28.92 2.19 -5.13
C SER A 85 -29.30 1.36 -6.36
N LEU A 86 -29.63 0.07 -6.17
CA LEU A 86 -30.03 -0.85 -7.24
C LEU A 86 -31.53 -0.78 -7.52
N TYR A 87 -32.34 -0.47 -6.50
CA TYR A 87 -33.79 -0.40 -6.57
C TYR A 87 -34.29 0.97 -6.05
N PRO A 88 -33.91 2.08 -6.72
CA PRO A 88 -34.18 3.44 -6.25
C PRO A 88 -35.63 3.88 -6.40
N GLY A 89 -36.42 3.18 -7.22
CA GLY A 89 -37.78 3.57 -7.55
C GLY A 89 -38.79 2.50 -7.14
N PRO A 90 -40.05 2.89 -6.93
CA PRO A 90 -41.09 1.95 -6.62
C PRO A 90 -41.43 1.02 -7.79
N VAL A 91 -41.34 -0.29 -7.54
CA VAL A 91 -42.00 -1.30 -8.41
C VAL A 91 -43.52 -1.20 -8.26
N VAL A 92 -43.99 -0.71 -7.11
CA VAL A 92 -45.41 -0.50 -6.76
C VAL A 92 -45.58 0.90 -6.16
N PRO A 93 -46.51 1.75 -6.64
CA PRO A 93 -46.75 3.07 -6.06
C PRO A 93 -46.93 3.01 -4.52
N ASP A 94 -46.30 3.92 -3.79
CA ASP A 94 -46.41 4.10 -2.32
C ASP A 94 -45.83 3.00 -1.40
N TRP A 95 -45.12 1.98 -1.92
CA TRP A 95 -44.60 0.89 -1.07
C TRP A 95 -43.41 1.26 -0.16
N ARG A 96 -42.63 2.29 -0.50
CA ARG A 96 -41.42 2.69 0.25
C ARG A 96 -41.00 4.12 -0.09
N LYS A 97 -40.83 4.96 0.94
CA LYS A 97 -40.28 6.32 0.82
C LYS A 97 -38.79 6.33 1.10
N PHE A 98 -38.04 7.16 0.37
CA PHE A 98 -36.62 7.34 0.66
C PHE A 98 -36.44 8.03 2.02
N PRO A 99 -35.46 7.62 2.86
CA PRO A 99 -35.27 8.25 4.17
C PRO A 99 -34.95 9.74 4.04
N GLU A 100 -35.70 10.58 4.76
CA GLU A 100 -35.58 12.05 4.70
C GLU A 100 -34.22 12.55 5.19
N ASP A 101 -33.59 11.82 6.12
CA ASP A 101 -32.31 12.13 6.74
C ASP A 101 -31.08 11.63 5.95
N ALA A 102 -31.27 10.83 4.90
CA ALA A 102 -30.16 10.21 4.16
C ALA A 102 -29.19 11.24 3.55
N ARG A 103 -29.73 12.35 3.04
CA ARG A 103 -28.91 13.43 2.45
C ARG A 103 -28.08 14.13 3.50
N ASP A 104 -28.68 14.49 4.63
CA ASP A 104 -27.98 15.14 5.75
C ASP A 104 -26.90 14.22 6.34
N GLN A 105 -27.20 12.92 6.46
CA GLN A 105 -26.24 11.91 6.88
C GLN A 105 -25.02 11.86 5.93
N LEU A 106 -25.25 11.91 4.62
CA LEU A 106 -24.18 11.91 3.62
C LEU A 106 -23.36 13.20 3.66
N LEU A 107 -24.01 14.37 3.73
CA LEU A 107 -23.33 15.66 3.83
C LEU A 107 -22.49 15.76 5.11
N GLY A 108 -23.00 15.24 6.23
CA GLY A 108 -22.24 15.13 7.48
C GLY A 108 -21.03 14.20 7.35
N ALA A 109 -21.18 13.05 6.69
CA ALA A 109 -20.08 12.12 6.43
C ALA A 109 -18.99 12.78 5.56
N LEU A 110 -19.36 13.42 4.46
CA LEU A 110 -18.45 14.15 3.56
C LEU A 110 -17.71 15.27 4.31
N LEU A 111 -18.42 16.06 5.12
CA LEU A 111 -17.83 17.12 5.93
C LEU A 111 -16.76 16.56 6.89
N SER A 112 -17.11 15.51 7.64
CA SER A 112 -16.18 14.89 8.60
C SER A 112 -14.93 14.31 7.91
N SER A 113 -15.11 13.65 6.76
CA SER A 113 -14.01 13.07 5.97
C SER A 113 -13.10 14.14 5.37
N GLY A 114 -13.69 15.25 4.92
CA GLY A 114 -12.94 16.40 4.40
C GLY A 114 -12.10 17.08 5.48
N ILE A 115 -12.66 17.30 6.67
CA ILE A 115 -11.92 17.85 7.81
C ILE A 115 -10.79 16.91 8.25
N ASP A 116 -11.06 15.59 8.32
CA ASP A 116 -10.04 14.59 8.67
C ASP A 116 -8.87 14.62 7.66
N SER A 117 -9.17 14.66 6.37
CA SER A 117 -8.16 14.73 5.30
C SER A 117 -7.32 16.02 5.35
N LEU A 118 -7.92 17.15 5.75
CA LEU A 118 -7.23 18.44 5.87
C LEU A 118 -6.36 18.54 7.13
N THR A 119 -6.78 17.87 8.21
CA THR A 119 -6.13 17.98 9.53
C THR A 119 -5.14 16.85 9.81
N SER A 120 -5.20 15.75 9.04
CA SER A 120 -4.38 14.55 9.24
C SER A 120 -3.75 14.05 7.94
N HIS A 121 -2.42 14.00 7.91
CA HIS A 121 -1.66 13.39 6.80
C HIS A 121 -1.82 11.86 6.73
N THR A 122 -2.34 11.23 7.78
CA THR A 122 -2.57 9.78 7.87
C THR A 122 -4.07 9.44 7.87
N SER A 123 -4.90 10.35 7.34
CA SER A 123 -6.34 10.16 7.22
C SER A 123 -6.68 8.83 6.56
N THR A 124 -7.74 8.20 7.06
CA THR A 124 -8.29 6.98 6.48
C THR A 124 -9.30 7.27 5.38
N SER A 125 -9.59 8.55 5.08
CA SER A 125 -10.54 8.98 4.06
C SER A 125 -10.29 8.29 2.71
N PRO A 126 -11.33 7.71 2.08
CA PRO A 126 -11.17 7.00 0.81
C PRO A 126 -10.99 7.94 -0.38
N TYR A 127 -11.32 9.22 -0.21
CA TYR A 127 -11.33 10.23 -1.27
C TYR A 127 -10.45 11.42 -0.90
N THR A 128 -9.91 12.07 -1.92
CA THR A 128 -9.19 13.34 -1.80
C THR A 128 -10.14 14.49 -1.46
N VAL A 129 -9.61 15.58 -0.89
CA VAL A 129 -10.39 16.77 -0.56
C VAL A 129 -11.16 17.31 -1.77
N ALA A 130 -10.51 17.35 -2.95
CA ALA A 130 -11.14 17.81 -4.19
C ALA A 130 -12.30 16.90 -4.65
N GLU A 131 -12.15 15.58 -4.51
CA GLU A 131 -13.23 14.62 -4.81
C GLU A 131 -14.39 14.78 -3.82
N ILE A 132 -14.11 14.99 -2.53
CA ILE A 132 -15.13 15.22 -1.49
C ILE A 132 -15.90 16.51 -1.76
N GLU A 133 -15.22 17.59 -2.13
CA GLU A 133 -15.84 18.87 -2.51
C GLU A 133 -16.74 18.70 -3.73
N SER A 134 -16.27 18.02 -4.78
CA SER A 134 -17.07 17.73 -5.97
C SER A 134 -18.30 16.88 -5.66
N MET A 135 -18.16 15.83 -4.83
CA MET A 135 -19.31 15.03 -4.38
C MET A 135 -20.32 15.87 -3.60
N ARG A 136 -19.84 16.76 -2.73
CA ARG A 136 -20.71 17.65 -1.94
C ARG A 136 -21.50 18.59 -2.85
N ASP A 137 -20.87 19.13 -3.88
CA ASP A 137 -21.53 20.04 -4.82
C ASP A 137 -22.60 19.32 -5.64
N PHE A 138 -22.32 18.10 -6.14
CA PHE A 138 -23.34 17.29 -6.83
C PHE A 138 -24.55 16.98 -5.94
N ILE A 139 -24.33 16.68 -4.66
CA ILE A 139 -25.42 16.39 -3.72
C ILE A 139 -26.23 17.66 -3.39
N LYS A 140 -25.60 18.82 -3.30
CA LYS A 140 -26.31 20.10 -3.14
C LYS A 140 -27.12 20.47 -4.37
N GLU A 141 -26.59 20.25 -5.58
CA GLU A 141 -27.35 20.50 -6.80
C GLU A 141 -28.62 19.63 -6.88
N ALA A 142 -28.54 18.40 -6.35
CA ALA A 142 -29.67 17.48 -6.26
C ALA A 142 -30.78 17.95 -5.28
N GLU A 143 -30.56 19.00 -4.48
CA GLU A 143 -31.62 19.64 -3.67
C GLU A 143 -32.69 20.30 -4.54
N ASN A 144 -32.33 20.73 -5.75
CA ASN A 144 -33.28 21.34 -6.69
C ASN A 144 -34.19 20.31 -7.39
N LEU A 145 -33.92 19.02 -7.18
CA LEU A 145 -34.68 17.91 -7.76
C LEU A 145 -35.61 17.29 -6.72
N ASP A 146 -36.66 16.63 -7.21
CA ASP A 146 -37.56 15.83 -6.38
C ASP A 146 -36.75 14.82 -5.52
N PRO A 147 -36.94 14.81 -4.18
CA PRO A 147 -36.36 13.80 -3.30
C PRO A 147 -36.63 12.36 -3.71
N GLU A 148 -37.78 12.10 -4.32
CA GLU A 148 -38.18 10.77 -4.80
C GLU A 148 -37.66 10.47 -6.22
N ASN A 149 -36.84 11.37 -6.80
CA ASN A 149 -36.20 11.12 -8.08
C ASN A 149 -35.25 9.91 -7.97
N PRO A 150 -35.45 8.84 -8.78
CA PRO A 150 -34.64 7.64 -8.71
C PRO A 150 -33.13 7.87 -8.87
N HIS A 151 -32.72 8.87 -9.66
CA HIS A 151 -31.30 9.20 -9.84
C HIS A 151 -30.69 9.85 -8.59
N VAL A 152 -31.47 10.65 -7.86
CA VAL A 152 -31.01 11.24 -6.61
C VAL A 152 -30.90 10.17 -5.52
N ILE A 153 -31.92 9.32 -5.40
CA ILE A 153 -31.91 8.16 -4.50
C ILE A 153 -30.69 7.28 -4.79
N THR A 154 -30.47 6.93 -6.06
CA THR A 154 -29.31 6.12 -6.47
C THR A 154 -28.00 6.76 -6.05
N SER A 155 -27.84 8.06 -6.28
CA SER A 155 -26.59 8.78 -6.02
C SER A 155 -26.29 8.85 -4.52
N VAL A 156 -27.28 9.23 -3.71
CA VAL A 156 -27.15 9.34 -2.25
C VAL A 156 -26.91 7.95 -1.64
N ALA A 157 -27.73 6.96 -1.99
CA ALA A 157 -27.61 5.60 -1.47
C ALA A 157 -26.28 4.96 -1.88
N ARG A 158 -25.81 5.17 -3.10
CA ARG A 158 -24.50 4.66 -3.55
C ARG A 158 -23.36 5.22 -2.70
N LEU A 159 -23.31 6.53 -2.45
CA LEU A 159 -22.27 7.12 -1.61
C LEU A 159 -22.37 6.67 -0.14
N LEU A 160 -23.57 6.60 0.43
CA LEU A 160 -23.77 6.07 1.78
C LEU A 160 -23.34 4.61 1.90
N SER A 161 -23.59 3.78 0.89
CA SER A 161 -23.14 2.38 0.87
C SER A 161 -21.62 2.26 0.95
N PHE A 162 -20.90 3.14 0.25
CA PHE A 162 -19.44 3.20 0.27
C PHE A 162 -18.94 3.69 1.62
N TYR A 163 -19.53 4.73 2.19
CA TYR A 163 -19.13 5.24 3.52
C TYR A 163 -19.41 4.22 4.64
N ALA A 164 -20.55 3.52 4.60
CA ALA A 164 -20.86 2.48 5.57
C ALA A 164 -19.89 1.29 5.45
N HIS A 165 -19.56 0.87 4.22
CA HIS A 165 -18.55 -0.17 4.00
C HIS A 165 -17.15 0.28 4.44
N TRP A 166 -16.79 1.52 4.13
CA TRP A 166 -15.52 2.11 4.54
C TRP A 166 -15.38 2.16 6.07
N ARG A 167 -16.45 2.54 6.79
CA ARG A 167 -16.52 2.47 8.26
C ARG A 167 -16.36 1.04 8.77
N PHE A 168 -16.96 0.07 8.07
CA PHE A 168 -16.83 -1.36 8.39
C PHE A 168 -15.37 -1.83 8.27
N ILE A 169 -14.70 -1.64 7.13
CA ILE A 169 -13.31 -2.10 6.95
C ILE A 169 -12.30 -1.40 7.88
N HIS A 170 -12.61 -0.17 8.33
CA HIS A 170 -11.79 0.62 9.25
C HIS A 170 -12.20 0.49 10.73
N PHE A 171 -13.15 -0.40 11.05
CA PHE A 171 -13.59 -0.66 12.43
C PHE A 171 -14.08 0.60 13.17
N HIS A 172 -14.81 1.50 12.50
CA HIS A 172 -15.32 2.71 13.13
C HIS A 172 -16.26 2.40 14.31
N GLY A 173 -16.14 3.17 15.40
CA GLY A 173 -16.94 2.98 16.61
C GLY A 173 -16.56 1.73 17.41
N GLN A 174 -15.55 0.97 17.00
CA GLN A 174 -15.02 -0.19 17.72
C GLN A 174 -13.80 0.21 18.56
N LYS A 175 -13.47 -0.61 19.56
CA LYS A 175 -12.25 -0.43 20.39
C LYS A 175 -10.95 -0.49 19.59
N VAL A 176 -10.97 -1.14 18.43
CA VAL A 176 -9.82 -1.32 17.53
C VAL A 176 -9.97 -0.52 16.23
N SER A 177 -10.61 0.66 16.31
CA SER A 177 -10.79 1.54 15.15
C SER A 177 -9.45 1.99 14.57
N ARG A 178 -9.37 2.04 13.23
CA ARG A 178 -8.16 2.52 12.55
C ARG A 178 -8.12 4.03 12.60
N GLN A 179 -7.05 4.57 13.17
CA GLN A 179 -6.79 6.02 13.24
C GLN A 179 -5.73 6.48 12.23
N ASP A 180 -4.93 5.56 11.71
CA ASP A 180 -3.83 5.85 10.79
C ASP A 180 -3.88 4.84 9.64
N CYS A 181 -3.98 5.33 8.40
CA CYS A 181 -4.08 4.49 7.21
C CYS A 181 -2.86 3.59 6.98
N TYR A 182 -1.70 3.94 7.54
CA TYR A 182 -0.44 3.19 7.41
C TYR A 182 -0.17 2.25 8.59
N LYS A 183 -0.98 2.29 9.65
CA LYS A 183 -0.84 1.40 10.81
C LYS A 183 -1.84 0.25 10.74
N SER A 184 -1.31 -0.94 10.97
CA SER A 184 -2.13 -2.15 11.08
C SER A 184 -2.80 -2.21 12.45
N ILE A 185 -4.05 -2.66 12.46
CA ILE A 185 -4.82 -2.87 13.70
C ILE A 185 -4.59 -4.27 14.30
N TYR A 186 -3.89 -5.17 13.59
CA TYR A 186 -3.62 -6.53 14.04
C TYR A 186 -2.25 -6.65 14.71
N LYS A 187 -2.22 -7.25 15.90
CA LYS A 187 -0.96 -7.55 16.60
C LYS A 187 -0.11 -8.51 15.76
N GLY A 188 1.19 -8.23 15.65
CA GLY A 188 2.13 -9.08 14.92
C GLY A 188 2.04 -9.02 13.38
N SER A 189 1.34 -8.02 12.81
CA SER A 189 1.19 -7.86 11.36
C SER A 189 2.50 -7.59 10.61
N ARG A 190 3.53 -7.06 11.29
CA ARG A 190 4.88 -6.95 10.71
C ARG A 190 5.50 -8.34 10.58
N ARG A 191 5.37 -8.92 9.40
CA ARG A 191 5.98 -10.21 9.04
C ARG A 191 7.50 -10.13 9.21
N LYS A 192 8.09 -11.11 9.91
CA LYS A 192 9.55 -11.22 10.03
C LYS A 192 10.16 -11.45 8.65
N ARG A 193 11.20 -10.68 8.31
CA ARG A 193 11.89 -10.77 7.01
C ARG A 193 12.38 -12.19 6.74
N THR A 194 12.17 -12.69 5.53
CA THR A 194 12.73 -13.99 5.14
C THR A 194 14.25 -13.94 5.03
N LYS A 195 14.88 -15.13 5.09
CA LYS A 195 16.34 -15.26 4.91
C LYS A 195 16.81 -14.71 3.56
N LEU A 196 15.97 -14.80 2.52
CA LEU A 196 16.27 -14.33 1.17
C LEU A 196 16.45 -12.81 1.14
N VAL A 197 15.50 -12.04 1.70
CA VAL A 197 15.64 -10.58 1.81
C VAL A 197 16.82 -10.20 2.70
N ARG A 198 17.06 -10.94 3.79
CA ARG A 198 18.21 -10.64 4.68
C ARG A 198 19.56 -10.75 3.96
N ILE A 199 19.69 -11.67 3.00
CA ILE A 199 20.93 -11.87 2.22
C ILE A 199 20.99 -10.88 1.05
N LEU A 200 19.88 -10.69 0.33
CA LEU A 200 19.84 -9.82 -0.86
C LEU A 200 19.83 -8.33 -0.52
N SER A 201 19.30 -7.95 0.65
CA SER A 201 19.17 -6.55 1.05
C SER A 201 20.53 -5.83 1.02
N PRO A 202 21.62 -6.31 1.66
CA PRO A 202 22.94 -5.67 1.54
C PRO A 202 23.48 -5.58 0.10
N ILE A 203 23.24 -6.60 -0.72
CA ILE A 203 23.68 -6.64 -2.14
C ILE A 203 22.92 -5.61 -2.99
N LEU A 204 21.67 -5.32 -2.63
CA LEU A 204 20.80 -4.37 -3.28
C LEU A 204 20.80 -3.01 -2.57
N PHE A 205 21.87 -2.71 -1.81
CA PHE A 205 22.05 -1.45 -1.07
C PHE A 205 20.88 -1.13 -0.12
N PHE A 206 20.27 -2.19 0.40
CA PHE A 206 19.11 -2.23 1.30
C PHE A 206 17.85 -1.52 0.81
N PHE A 207 17.82 -1.13 -0.46
CA PHE A 207 16.66 -0.54 -1.12
C PHE A 207 15.41 -1.45 -1.11
N PRO A 208 15.52 -2.81 -1.15
CA PRO A 208 14.36 -3.68 -0.95
C PRO A 208 13.63 -3.44 0.37
N ASP A 209 14.36 -3.06 1.43
CA ASP A 209 13.76 -2.85 2.74
C ASP A 209 12.90 -1.57 2.77
N VAL A 210 13.35 -0.53 2.07
CA VAL A 210 12.63 0.74 1.96
C VAL A 210 11.33 0.52 1.19
N HIS A 211 11.41 -0.11 0.00
CA HIS A 211 10.22 -0.40 -0.78
C HIS A 211 9.29 -1.40 -0.11
N LEU A 212 9.80 -2.39 0.61
CA LEU A 212 8.96 -3.32 1.36
C LEU A 212 8.15 -2.60 2.44
N LEU A 213 8.78 -1.65 3.15
CA LEU A 213 8.09 -0.83 4.14
C LEU A 213 7.02 0.06 3.49
N GLU A 214 7.31 0.70 2.35
CA GLU A 214 6.33 1.50 1.63
C GLU A 214 5.17 0.66 1.08
N LEU A 215 5.46 -0.51 0.48
CA LEU A 215 4.47 -1.48 0.03
C LEU A 215 3.55 -1.94 1.17
N GLN A 216 4.12 -2.23 2.34
CA GLN A 216 3.35 -2.64 3.53
C GLN A 216 2.47 -1.51 4.07
N LYS A 217 2.91 -0.25 3.95
CA LYS A 217 2.11 0.92 4.35
C LYS A 217 0.93 1.15 3.41
N VAL A 218 1.15 1.07 2.10
CA VAL A 218 0.10 1.32 1.10
C VAL A 218 -0.92 0.17 1.03
N TRP A 219 -0.49 -1.06 1.35
CA TRP A 219 -1.36 -2.23 1.42
C TRP A 219 -1.51 -2.75 2.86
N THR A 220 -1.86 -1.85 3.78
CA THR A 220 -2.01 -2.19 5.19
C THR A 220 -3.27 -3.04 5.38
N ASP A 221 -3.13 -4.19 6.03
CA ASP A 221 -4.23 -5.12 6.33
C ASP A 221 -5.04 -5.56 5.11
N GLU A 222 -4.38 -5.64 3.96
CA GLU A 222 -4.97 -6.05 2.69
C GLU A 222 -5.99 -5.06 2.11
N ILE A 223 -6.07 -3.86 2.67
CA ILE A 223 -6.89 -2.75 2.19
C ILE A 223 -6.05 -1.90 1.24
N VAL A 224 -6.59 -1.60 0.06
CA VAL A 224 -5.97 -0.69 -0.92
C VAL A 224 -6.80 0.58 -0.99
N VAL A 225 -6.19 1.71 -0.61
CA VAL A 225 -6.76 3.04 -0.85
C VAL A 225 -6.24 3.54 -2.18
N GLU A 226 -7.15 3.87 -3.11
CA GLU A 226 -6.79 4.23 -4.49
C GLU A 226 -5.84 5.43 -4.55
N ALA A 227 -6.15 6.49 -3.81
CA ALA A 227 -5.34 7.71 -3.79
C ALA A 227 -3.88 7.42 -3.37
N LEU A 228 -3.71 6.64 -2.28
CA LEU A 228 -2.39 6.25 -1.77
C LEU A 228 -1.64 5.34 -2.73
N TRP A 229 -2.34 4.37 -3.35
CA TRP A 229 -1.76 3.49 -4.35
C TRP A 229 -1.28 4.26 -5.59
N ARG A 230 -2.11 5.19 -6.08
CA ARG A 230 -1.82 6.02 -7.24
C ARG A 230 -0.59 6.89 -6.99
N GLU A 231 -0.53 7.57 -5.85
CA GLU A 231 0.62 8.40 -5.45
C GLU A 231 1.91 7.57 -5.34
N PHE A 232 1.84 6.42 -4.67
CA PHE A 232 2.96 5.49 -4.53
C PHE A 232 3.50 5.01 -5.89
N MET A 233 2.60 4.59 -6.79
CA MET A 233 3.00 4.14 -8.12
C MET A 233 3.59 5.28 -8.95
N GLN A 234 3.05 6.50 -8.83
CA GLN A 234 3.58 7.69 -9.51
C GLN A 234 5.00 7.99 -9.08
N LYS A 235 5.27 7.95 -7.78
CA LYS A 235 6.62 8.08 -7.21
C LYS A 235 7.56 7.02 -7.81
N LEU A 236 7.19 5.74 -7.77
CA LEU A 236 8.03 4.66 -8.29
C LEU A 236 8.35 4.80 -9.79
N VAL A 237 7.36 5.15 -10.62
CA VAL A 237 7.61 5.34 -12.06
C VAL A 237 8.49 6.55 -12.31
N SER A 238 8.37 7.63 -11.52
CA SER A 238 9.28 8.77 -11.59
C SER A 238 10.72 8.34 -11.26
N GLU A 239 10.92 7.66 -10.13
CA GLU A 239 12.22 7.15 -9.70
C GLU A 239 12.86 6.23 -10.76
N TRP A 240 12.11 5.26 -11.30
CA TRP A 240 12.63 4.39 -12.35
C TRP A 240 12.98 5.15 -13.62
N THR A 241 12.24 6.21 -13.96
CA THR A 241 12.54 7.05 -15.13
C THR A 241 13.88 7.78 -14.93
N GLU A 242 14.11 8.31 -13.73
CA GLU A 242 15.39 8.93 -13.37
C GLU A 242 16.54 7.93 -13.37
N PHE A 243 16.36 6.72 -12.82
CA PHE A 243 17.40 5.69 -12.84
C PHE A 243 17.75 5.25 -14.26
N VAL A 244 16.76 5.13 -15.16
CA VAL A 244 17.02 4.84 -16.57
C VAL A 244 17.84 5.97 -17.20
N LEU A 245 17.51 7.24 -16.91
CA LEU A 245 18.29 8.39 -17.40
C LEU A 245 19.74 8.37 -16.90
N TYR A 246 19.97 8.09 -15.61
CA TYR A 246 21.33 7.99 -15.07
C TYR A 246 22.08 6.79 -15.64
N SER A 247 21.38 5.69 -15.91
CA SER A 247 21.96 4.51 -16.54
C SER A 247 22.35 4.74 -17.99
N THR A 248 21.67 5.61 -18.75
CA THR A 248 22.10 5.96 -20.11
C THR A 248 23.33 6.87 -20.09
N VAL A 249 23.43 7.80 -19.14
CA VAL A 249 24.64 8.60 -18.92
C VAL A 249 25.83 7.70 -18.55
N MET A 250 25.62 6.75 -17.64
CA MET A 250 26.65 5.78 -17.24
C MET A 250 27.05 4.89 -18.42
N LEU A 251 26.09 4.44 -19.24
CA LEU A 251 26.37 3.68 -20.46
C LEU A 251 27.26 4.47 -21.43
N ALA A 252 26.93 5.73 -21.69
CA ALA A 252 27.72 6.61 -22.55
C ALA A 252 29.14 6.85 -22.00
N ALA A 253 29.26 7.06 -20.68
CA ALA A 253 30.56 7.21 -20.02
C ALA A 253 31.44 5.95 -20.16
N ASN A 254 30.86 4.76 -19.97
CA ASN A 254 31.59 3.49 -20.17
C ASN A 254 32.04 3.33 -21.63
N VAL A 255 31.18 3.60 -22.60
CA VAL A 255 31.54 3.52 -24.02
C VAL A 255 32.66 4.51 -24.38
N ALA A 256 32.57 5.74 -23.89
CA ALA A 256 33.60 6.76 -24.09
C ALA A 256 34.94 6.35 -23.44
N PHE A 257 34.89 5.76 -22.24
CA PHE A 257 36.07 5.26 -21.54
C PHE A 257 36.74 4.11 -22.30
N LEU A 258 35.96 3.15 -22.82
CA LEU A 258 36.49 2.05 -23.63
C LEU A 258 37.16 2.51 -24.93
N ALA A 259 36.81 3.70 -25.43
CA ALA A 259 37.41 4.29 -26.62
C ALA A 259 38.77 4.95 -26.34
N ILE A 260 39.17 5.13 -25.08
CA ILE A 260 40.45 5.75 -24.71
C ILE A 260 41.60 4.80 -25.11
N PRO A 261 42.57 5.27 -25.91
CA PRO A 261 43.77 4.49 -26.23
C PRO A 261 44.52 4.10 -24.95
N GLY A 262 44.86 2.82 -24.82
CA GLY A 262 45.50 2.26 -23.61
C GLY A 262 44.54 1.48 -22.70
N VAL A 263 43.22 1.64 -22.83
CA VAL A 263 42.25 0.75 -22.17
C VAL A 263 42.17 -0.59 -22.90
N ILE A 264 42.15 -0.59 -24.23
CA ILE A 264 42.27 -1.81 -25.04
C ILE A 264 43.74 -1.95 -25.44
N ILE A 265 44.41 -2.99 -24.93
CA ILE A 265 45.82 -3.24 -25.25
C ILE A 265 45.87 -4.06 -26.53
N ALA A 266 45.97 -3.37 -27.65
CA ALA A 266 46.31 -3.96 -28.94
C ALA A 266 47.75 -3.55 -29.31
N PRO A 267 48.68 -4.50 -29.52
CA PRO A 267 50.01 -4.19 -30.00
C PRO A 267 49.91 -3.62 -31.42
N PRO A 268 50.77 -2.65 -31.78
CA PRO A 268 50.76 -2.00 -33.10
C PRO A 268 51.04 -2.96 -34.27
N TYR A 269 51.59 -4.15 -33.98
CA TYR A 269 51.76 -5.24 -34.93
C TYR A 269 51.31 -6.55 -34.29
N PRO A 270 50.80 -7.52 -35.07
CA PRO A 270 50.59 -8.86 -34.60
C PRO A 270 51.93 -9.46 -34.10
N THR A 271 52.11 -9.59 -32.77
CA THR A 271 53.19 -10.35 -32.09
C THR A 271 52.78 -11.78 -31.68
N PRO A 272 53.42 -12.85 -32.21
CA PRO A 272 52.90 -14.21 -32.12
C PRO A 272 52.64 -14.60 -30.66
N PRO A 273 51.56 -15.38 -30.39
CA PRO A 273 51.17 -15.71 -29.02
C PRO A 273 52.36 -16.28 -28.26
N GLY A 274 52.65 -15.71 -27.09
CA GLY A 274 53.72 -16.18 -26.24
C GLY A 274 53.43 -17.61 -25.75
N PRO A 275 54.45 -18.40 -25.41
CA PRO A 275 54.29 -19.77 -24.93
C PRO A 275 53.42 -19.91 -23.66
N ASN A 276 53.19 -18.80 -22.94
CA ASN A 276 52.37 -18.72 -21.73
C ASN A 276 51.04 -17.96 -21.93
N ASP A 277 50.74 -17.49 -23.15
CA ASP A 277 49.49 -16.78 -23.40
C ASP A 277 48.31 -17.78 -23.47
N PRO A 278 47.20 -17.50 -22.78
CA PRO A 278 46.04 -18.39 -22.81
C PRO A 278 45.46 -18.48 -24.24
N PRO A 279 44.95 -19.65 -24.67
CA PRO A 279 44.32 -19.78 -25.98
C PRO A 279 43.13 -18.83 -26.06
N SER A 280 43.20 -17.84 -26.95
CA SER A 280 42.14 -16.84 -27.16
C SER A 280 41.79 -16.72 -28.65
N PRO A 281 40.52 -16.37 -28.98
CA PRO A 281 40.09 -16.20 -30.37
C PRO A 281 40.84 -15.09 -31.10
N ASN A 282 41.32 -14.08 -30.37
CA ASN A 282 42.12 -12.96 -30.86
C ASN A 282 43.43 -12.86 -30.05
N PRO A 283 44.49 -13.62 -30.43
CA PRO A 283 45.74 -13.75 -29.67
C PRO A 283 46.45 -12.43 -29.39
N TRP A 284 46.21 -11.44 -30.23
CA TRP A 284 46.90 -10.16 -30.24
C TRP A 284 46.22 -9.13 -29.33
N ILE A 285 44.98 -9.34 -28.85
CA ILE A 285 44.29 -8.39 -27.97
C ILE A 285 44.39 -8.88 -26.53
N LYS A 286 45.13 -8.19 -25.68
CA LYS A 286 45.20 -8.51 -24.24
C LYS A 286 44.19 -7.64 -23.49
N PRO A 287 43.14 -8.20 -22.89
CA PRO A 287 42.15 -7.40 -22.18
C PRO A 287 42.83 -6.76 -20.95
N SER A 288 42.78 -5.43 -20.85
CA SER A 288 43.25 -4.77 -19.62
C SER A 288 42.27 -5.02 -18.47
N PRO A 289 42.74 -5.06 -17.22
CA PRO A 289 41.85 -5.12 -16.06
C PRO A 289 40.77 -4.03 -16.09
N ALA A 290 41.14 -2.82 -16.50
CA ALA A 290 40.22 -1.68 -16.64
C ALA A 290 39.12 -1.94 -17.68
N GLN A 291 39.46 -2.56 -18.81
CA GLN A 291 38.50 -2.93 -19.85
C GLN A 291 37.48 -3.96 -19.34
N ILE A 292 37.94 -4.96 -18.60
CA ILE A 292 37.05 -6.00 -18.03
C ILE A 292 36.07 -5.36 -17.04
N THR A 293 36.57 -4.53 -16.11
CA THR A 293 35.73 -3.86 -15.12
C THR A 293 34.74 -2.88 -15.73
N SER A 294 35.14 -2.12 -16.76
CA SER A 294 34.23 -1.21 -17.47
C SER A 294 33.18 -1.99 -18.28
N SER A 295 33.54 -3.16 -18.83
CA SER A 295 32.60 -4.02 -19.54
C SER A 295 31.54 -4.61 -18.59
N ILE A 296 31.92 -5.01 -17.38
CA ILE A 296 30.97 -5.44 -16.33
C ILE A 296 30.02 -4.30 -15.95
N SER A 297 30.58 -3.10 -15.74
CA SER A 297 29.80 -1.88 -15.48
C SER A 297 28.79 -1.56 -16.59
N LEU A 298 29.20 -1.74 -17.85
CA LEU A 298 28.34 -1.54 -19.02
C LEU A 298 27.17 -2.54 -19.05
N VAL A 299 27.43 -3.82 -18.76
CA VAL A 299 26.37 -4.85 -18.67
C VAL A 299 25.37 -4.51 -17.57
N PHE A 300 25.84 -4.08 -16.39
CA PHE A 300 24.94 -3.62 -15.32
C PHE A 300 24.11 -2.40 -15.72
N SER A 301 24.70 -1.45 -16.46
CA SER A 301 23.99 -0.28 -16.98
C SER A 301 22.87 -0.65 -17.95
N ILE A 302 23.14 -1.58 -18.88
CA ILE A 302 22.14 -2.12 -19.81
C ILE A 302 21.04 -2.85 -19.04
N GLY A 303 21.43 -3.67 -18.06
CA GLY A 303 20.50 -4.36 -17.17
C GLY A 303 19.54 -3.38 -16.49
N SER A 304 20.06 -2.31 -15.89
CA SER A 304 19.28 -1.25 -15.27
C SER A 304 18.29 -0.59 -16.25
N ILE A 305 18.74 -0.26 -17.47
CA ILE A 305 17.86 0.31 -18.50
C ILE A 305 16.71 -0.65 -18.84
N ILE A 306 17.02 -1.94 -19.08
CA ILE A 306 16.02 -2.93 -19.43
C ILE A 306 15.02 -3.13 -18.29
N THR A 307 15.49 -3.33 -17.05
CA THR A 307 14.62 -3.54 -15.89
C THR A 307 13.76 -2.30 -15.62
N GLY A 308 14.34 -1.10 -15.70
CA GLY A 308 13.62 0.16 -15.52
C GLY A 308 12.52 0.35 -16.55
N LEU A 309 12.82 0.12 -17.84
CA LEU A 309 11.81 0.22 -18.91
C LEU A 309 10.70 -0.82 -18.78
N LEU A 310 11.03 -2.06 -18.39
CA LEU A 310 10.04 -3.11 -18.15
C LEU A 310 9.12 -2.77 -16.97
N LEU A 311 9.70 -2.27 -15.87
CA LEU A 311 8.94 -1.83 -14.69
C LEU A 311 8.01 -0.68 -15.03
N ILE A 312 8.52 0.36 -15.69
CA ILE A 312 7.71 1.51 -16.14
C ILE A 312 6.56 1.04 -17.04
N ARG A 313 6.85 0.20 -18.05
CA ARG A 313 5.82 -0.27 -18.98
C ARG A 313 4.74 -1.08 -18.27
N ARG A 314 5.12 -2.03 -17.42
CA ARG A 314 4.16 -2.87 -16.69
C ARG A 314 3.30 -2.04 -15.74
N ASN A 315 3.92 -1.13 -15.01
CA ASN A 315 3.29 -0.45 -13.89
C ASN A 315 2.56 0.84 -14.27
N ARG A 316 2.91 1.51 -15.39
CA ARG A 316 2.08 2.59 -15.94
C ARG A 316 0.65 2.14 -16.26
N THR A 317 0.49 0.89 -16.70
CA THR A 317 -0.86 0.34 -16.93
C THR A 317 -1.65 0.07 -15.66
N MET A 318 -1.00 0.04 -14.49
CA MET A 318 -1.65 -0.16 -13.19
C MET A 318 -2.04 1.16 -12.52
N MET A 319 -1.51 2.29 -12.99
CA MET A 319 -1.88 3.63 -12.49
C MET A 319 -3.27 4.08 -12.94
N THR A 320 -3.76 3.53 -14.05
CA THR A 320 -5.01 3.93 -14.70
C THR A 320 -6.15 2.95 -14.44
N LYS A 321 -5.94 1.97 -13.57
CA LYS A 321 -6.91 0.90 -13.32
C LYS A 321 -7.60 1.08 -11.98
N ASP A 322 -8.84 0.61 -11.94
CA ASP A 322 -9.72 0.64 -10.78
C ASP A 322 -9.08 0.05 -9.51
N PRO A 323 -9.52 0.47 -8.30
CA PRO A 323 -9.02 -0.04 -7.01
C PRO A 323 -9.03 -1.56 -6.91
N LYS A 324 -10.05 -2.20 -7.49
CA LYS A 324 -10.18 -3.66 -7.53
C LYS A 324 -9.04 -4.32 -8.30
N SER A 325 -8.63 -3.73 -9.42
CA SER A 325 -7.49 -4.24 -10.19
C SER A 325 -6.17 -4.09 -9.44
N ALA A 326 -6.00 -3.02 -8.65
CA ALA A 326 -4.83 -2.83 -7.80
C ALA A 326 -4.79 -3.88 -6.67
N TRP A 327 -5.94 -4.16 -6.07
CA TRP A 327 -6.09 -5.24 -5.10
C TRP A 327 -5.78 -6.61 -5.72
N ASP A 328 -6.38 -6.94 -6.87
CA ASP A 328 -6.14 -8.21 -7.58
C ASP A 328 -4.66 -8.36 -7.96
N TYR A 329 -3.99 -7.27 -8.34
CA TYR A 329 -2.57 -7.24 -8.65
C TYR A 329 -1.71 -7.58 -7.42
N LEU A 330 -1.93 -6.88 -6.30
CA LEU A 330 -1.16 -7.09 -5.07
C LEU A 330 -1.43 -8.47 -4.47
N HIS A 331 -2.70 -8.89 -4.49
CA HIS A 331 -3.13 -10.20 -4.03
C HIS A 331 -2.52 -11.33 -4.88
N GLY A 332 -2.55 -11.19 -6.21
CA GLY A 332 -1.92 -12.14 -7.13
C GLY A 332 -0.39 -12.19 -7.02
N MET A 333 0.24 -11.15 -6.47
CA MET A 333 1.68 -11.08 -6.23
C MET A 333 2.10 -11.48 -4.81
N LYS A 334 1.13 -11.69 -3.91
CA LYS A 334 1.40 -12.10 -2.53
C LYS A 334 1.73 -13.59 -2.49
N TRP A 335 2.97 -13.91 -2.13
CA TRP A 335 3.36 -15.30 -1.91
C TRP A 335 2.97 -15.74 -0.49
N PRO A 336 2.47 -16.98 -0.30
CA PRO A 336 1.98 -17.43 1.01
C PRO A 336 3.06 -17.41 2.09
N VAL A 337 4.32 -17.72 1.73
CA VAL A 337 5.46 -17.78 2.66
C VAL A 337 6.27 -16.48 2.70
N VAL A 338 6.39 -15.77 1.58
CA VAL A 338 7.32 -14.64 1.39
C VAL A 338 6.61 -13.28 1.37
N GLY A 339 5.28 -13.26 1.25
CA GLY A 339 4.49 -12.03 1.18
C GLY A 339 4.84 -11.18 -0.04
N LEU A 340 5.05 -9.88 0.20
CA LEU A 340 5.40 -8.85 -0.82
C LEU A 340 6.90 -8.69 -1.05
N GLU A 341 7.73 -9.43 -0.34
CA GLU A 341 9.19 -9.30 -0.42
C GLU A 341 9.75 -9.45 -1.85
N PRO A 342 9.30 -10.40 -2.70
CA PRO A 342 9.79 -10.49 -4.08
C PRO A 342 9.48 -9.24 -4.89
N LEU A 343 8.33 -8.61 -4.65
CA LEU A 343 7.93 -7.39 -5.34
C LEU A 343 8.85 -6.22 -4.97
N ALA A 344 9.18 -6.10 -3.68
CA ALA A 344 10.12 -5.09 -3.19
C ALA A 344 11.53 -5.27 -3.78
N ILE A 345 12.00 -6.53 -3.92
CA ILE A 345 13.27 -6.84 -4.60
C ILE A 345 13.21 -6.41 -6.06
N VAL A 346 12.13 -6.74 -6.77
CA VAL A 346 11.95 -6.38 -8.18
C VAL A 346 11.93 -4.86 -8.37
N PHE A 347 11.26 -4.11 -7.50
CA PHE A 347 11.23 -2.65 -7.54
C PHE A 347 12.60 -2.02 -7.29
N SER A 348 13.44 -2.67 -6.48
CA SER A 348 14.80 -2.21 -6.18
C SER A 348 15.84 -2.50 -7.26
N LEU A 349 15.53 -3.38 -8.20
CA LEU A 349 16.52 -3.98 -9.10
C LEU A 349 17.18 -2.94 -10.00
N THR A 350 16.40 -2.01 -10.56
CA THR A 350 16.90 -0.93 -11.43
C THR A 350 17.93 -0.07 -10.71
N TYR A 351 17.62 0.35 -9.48
CA TYR A 351 18.55 1.14 -8.67
C TYR A 351 19.83 0.36 -8.34
N ALA A 352 19.69 -0.89 -7.89
CA ALA A 352 20.85 -1.69 -7.52
C ALA A 352 21.80 -1.94 -8.71
N LEU A 353 21.25 -2.23 -9.89
CA LEU A 353 22.04 -2.40 -11.12
C LEU A 353 22.77 -1.12 -11.51
N LEU A 354 22.11 0.04 -11.40
CA LEU A 354 22.75 1.34 -11.60
C LEU A 354 23.92 1.57 -10.61
N MET A 355 23.73 1.24 -9.32
CA MET A 355 24.79 1.40 -8.31
C MET A 355 25.98 0.46 -8.57
N TRP A 356 25.73 -0.79 -8.96
CA TRP A 356 26.79 -1.71 -9.38
C TRP A 356 27.52 -1.25 -10.64
N SER A 357 26.81 -0.62 -11.58
CA SER A 357 27.42 0.02 -12.74
C SER A 357 28.33 1.18 -12.33
N ALA A 358 27.84 2.10 -11.51
CA ALA A 358 28.63 3.24 -11.01
C ALA A 358 29.88 2.80 -10.26
N TRP A 359 29.76 1.80 -9.38
CA TRP A 359 30.89 1.23 -8.66
C TRP A 359 31.88 0.54 -9.59
N GLY A 360 31.39 -0.27 -10.54
CA GLY A 360 32.24 -0.93 -11.53
C GLY A 360 33.01 0.07 -12.39
N PHE A 361 32.37 1.17 -12.80
CA PHE A 361 33.03 2.24 -13.55
C PHE A 361 34.09 2.97 -12.71
N PHE A 362 33.81 3.25 -11.43
CA PHE A 362 34.79 3.81 -10.51
C PHE A 362 36.03 2.91 -10.38
N VAL A 363 35.85 1.61 -10.21
CA VAL A 363 36.95 0.64 -10.17
C VAL A 363 37.72 0.60 -11.51
N ALA A 364 37.04 0.73 -12.64
CA ALA A 364 37.68 0.81 -13.95
C ALA A 364 38.59 2.04 -14.09
N LEU A 365 38.14 3.21 -13.60
CA LEU A 365 38.95 4.42 -13.58
C LEU A 365 40.17 4.28 -12.67
N LEU A 366 40.02 3.67 -11.48
CA LEU A 366 41.13 3.44 -10.57
C LEU A 366 42.15 2.47 -11.16
N THR A 367 41.70 1.34 -11.71
CA THR A 367 42.59 0.35 -12.31
C THR A 367 43.38 0.95 -13.48
N PHE A 368 42.72 1.73 -14.35
CA PHE A 368 43.41 2.47 -15.42
C PHE A 368 44.40 3.51 -14.88
N SER A 369 44.02 4.24 -13.83
CA SER A 369 44.87 5.28 -13.24
C SER A 369 46.09 4.73 -12.50
N PHE A 370 46.04 3.48 -12.02
CA PHE A 370 47.15 2.82 -11.32
C PHE A 370 48.01 1.94 -12.23
N GLN A 371 47.46 1.46 -13.35
CA GLN A 371 48.18 0.62 -14.29
C GLN A 371 49.22 1.42 -15.06
N ASP A 372 50.50 1.08 -14.89
CA ASP A 372 51.63 1.60 -15.68
C ASP A 372 51.80 3.15 -15.72
N THR A 373 51.17 3.87 -14.77
CA THR A 373 51.26 5.34 -14.63
C THR A 373 52.36 5.79 -13.67
N SER A 374 52.74 7.08 -13.74
CA SER A 374 53.75 7.67 -12.85
C SER A 374 53.23 7.93 -11.43
N THR A 375 54.13 7.96 -10.44
CA THR A 375 53.79 8.26 -9.03
C THR A 375 53.04 9.59 -8.86
N GLY A 376 53.32 10.57 -9.74
CA GLY A 376 52.65 11.88 -9.74
C GLY A 376 51.15 11.84 -10.08
N ILE A 377 50.67 10.81 -10.77
CA ILE A 377 49.22 10.60 -11.04
C ILE A 377 48.59 9.71 -9.97
N ARG A 378 49.32 8.68 -9.52
CA ARG A 378 48.81 7.69 -8.56
C ARG A 378 48.47 8.30 -7.20
N VAL A 379 49.34 9.17 -6.67
CA VAL A 379 49.15 9.79 -5.34
C VAL A 379 47.89 10.67 -5.28
N PRO A 380 47.67 11.65 -6.19
CA PRO A 380 46.48 12.49 -6.11
C PRO A 380 45.18 11.72 -6.39
N VAL A 381 45.16 10.83 -7.39
CA VAL A 381 43.97 10.01 -7.71
C VAL A 381 43.63 9.07 -6.55
N GLY A 382 44.62 8.39 -5.97
CA GLY A 382 44.42 7.54 -4.80
C GLY A 382 43.91 8.30 -3.59
N THR A 383 44.46 9.49 -3.32
CA THR A 383 44.01 10.35 -2.22
C THR A 383 42.55 10.78 -2.43
N ALA A 384 42.18 11.23 -3.63
CA ALA A 384 40.80 11.60 -3.95
C ALA A 384 39.84 10.41 -3.82
N ALA A 385 40.25 9.22 -4.28
CA ALA A 385 39.46 8.00 -4.16
C ALA A 385 39.19 7.61 -2.70
N VAL A 386 40.22 7.68 -1.84
CA VAL A 386 40.08 7.42 -0.40
C VAL A 386 39.12 8.42 0.24
N ILE A 387 39.24 9.72 -0.08
CA ILE A 387 38.31 10.74 0.41
C ILE A 387 36.87 10.41 -0.01
N ILE A 388 36.64 10.07 -1.28
CA ILE A 388 35.31 9.71 -1.79
C ILE A 388 34.75 8.50 -1.03
N VAL A 389 35.53 7.45 -0.84
CA VAL A 389 35.09 6.24 -0.10
C VAL A 389 34.77 6.58 1.36
N ILE A 390 35.57 7.41 2.03
CA ILE A 390 35.30 7.88 3.39
C ILE A 390 33.99 8.68 3.45
N LEU A 391 33.76 9.59 2.49
CA LEU A 391 32.54 10.38 2.43
C LEU A 391 31.30 9.50 2.18
N ILE A 392 31.40 8.51 1.30
CA ILE A 392 30.31 7.55 1.06
C ILE A 392 30.02 6.75 2.35
N ALA A 393 31.04 6.23 3.02
CA ALA A 393 30.89 5.51 4.28
C ALA A 393 30.28 6.40 5.38
N TRP A 394 30.67 7.68 5.42
CA TRP A 394 30.09 8.68 6.34
C TRP A 394 28.60 8.90 6.06
N VAL A 395 28.21 9.06 4.80
CA VAL A 395 26.80 9.25 4.41
C VAL A 395 25.98 8.02 4.79
N ILE A 396 26.47 6.82 4.48
CA ILE A 396 25.80 5.57 4.86
C ILE A 396 25.66 5.48 6.38
N GLY A 397 26.75 5.68 7.14
CA GLY A 397 26.74 5.58 8.60
C GLY A 397 25.80 6.57 9.31
N ASN A 398 25.57 7.75 8.71
CA ASN A 398 24.66 8.76 9.30
C ASN A 398 23.22 8.61 8.84
N THR A 399 22.96 8.15 7.62
CA THR A 399 21.59 7.94 7.11
C THR A 399 20.98 6.64 7.63
N TRP A 400 21.80 5.63 7.94
CA TRP A 400 21.37 4.31 8.38
C TRP A 400 21.13 4.16 9.88
N ARG A 401 21.18 5.24 10.68
CA ARG A 401 20.77 5.15 12.09
C ARG A 401 19.27 4.87 12.13
N PRO A 402 18.82 3.69 12.62
CA PRO A 402 17.40 3.40 12.68
C PRO A 402 16.75 4.43 13.59
N LYS A 403 15.78 5.19 13.05
CA LYS A 403 14.78 5.86 13.89
C LYS A 403 13.89 4.77 14.49
N GLU A 404 14.41 4.05 15.48
CA GLU A 404 13.59 3.32 16.43
C GLU A 404 12.86 4.36 17.28
N GLN A 405 11.76 4.90 16.74
CA GLN A 405 10.63 5.21 17.60
C GLN A 405 9.87 3.90 17.78
N GLU A 406 10.37 3.06 18.69
CA GLU A 406 9.50 2.16 19.43
C GLU A 406 8.51 3.05 20.20
N GLU A 407 7.36 3.35 19.58
CA GLU A 407 6.16 3.64 20.37
C GLU A 407 5.88 2.37 21.16
N LYS A 408 6.42 2.30 22.40
CA LYS A 408 5.98 1.30 23.37
C LYS A 408 4.45 1.38 23.43
N PRO A 409 3.72 0.26 23.28
CA PRO A 409 2.28 0.28 23.44
C PRO A 409 1.97 0.92 24.80
N VAL A 410 1.17 1.97 24.79
CA VAL A 410 0.65 2.56 26.03
C VAL A 410 -0.07 1.45 26.77
N ASP A 411 0.43 1.13 27.96
CA ASP A 411 -0.14 0.09 28.80
C ASP A 411 -1.39 0.64 29.49
N TRP A 412 -2.52 0.50 28.82
CA TRP A 412 -3.84 0.88 29.32
C TRP A 412 -4.31 0.00 30.51
N SER A 413 -3.54 -1.01 30.92
CA SER A 413 -3.91 -1.84 32.09
C SER A 413 -3.74 -1.10 33.43
N ASN A 414 -3.06 0.04 33.43
CA ASN A 414 -2.85 0.87 34.63
C ASN A 414 -3.75 2.11 34.69
N GLU A 415 -4.75 2.24 33.81
CA GLU A 415 -5.71 3.33 33.91
C GLU A 415 -6.65 3.06 35.10
N PRO A 416 -6.66 3.91 36.15
CA PRO A 416 -7.54 3.70 37.28
C PRO A 416 -8.98 3.70 36.77
N GLN A 417 -9.69 2.59 36.96
CA GLN A 417 -11.12 2.50 36.69
C GLN A 417 -11.79 3.66 37.43
N ALA A 418 -12.39 4.58 36.68
CA ALA A 418 -13.21 5.62 37.24
C ALA A 418 -14.34 4.94 38.02
N GLU A 419 -14.23 4.96 39.35
CA GLU A 419 -15.29 4.53 40.25
C GLU A 419 -16.55 5.30 39.85
N SER A 420 -17.54 4.55 39.37
CA SER A 420 -18.89 5.06 39.15
C SER A 420 -19.45 5.43 40.52
N ARG A 421 -19.35 6.70 40.88
CA ARG A 421 -20.00 7.27 42.05
C ARG A 421 -21.50 7.32 41.77
N VAL A 422 -22.17 6.19 42.02
CA VAL A 422 -23.63 6.13 42.16
C VAL A 422 -23.96 6.82 43.48
N GLU A 423 -24.26 8.11 43.42
CA GLU A 423 -24.87 8.82 44.53
C GLU A 423 -26.32 8.33 44.71
N ASN A 424 -26.47 7.29 45.54
CA ASN A 424 -27.74 7.01 46.19
C ASN A 424 -27.94 8.05 47.30
N GLY A 425 -28.86 8.99 47.06
CA GLY A 425 -29.31 9.94 48.07
C GLY A 425 -30.83 10.08 48.01
N THR A 426 -31.55 9.26 48.77
CA THR A 426 -32.93 9.57 49.17
C THR A 426 -33.04 9.47 50.69
N GLN A 427 -33.66 10.50 51.27
CA GLN A 427 -34.29 10.61 52.59
C GLN A 427 -33.39 10.90 53.81
N ALA A 428 -33.41 12.17 54.23
CA ALA A 428 -34.04 12.56 55.50
C ALA A 428 -34.92 13.79 55.25
#